data_AF-A0A967D8E9-F1
#
_entry.id   AF-A0A967D8E9-F1
#
_cell.length_a   1.000
_cell.length_b   1.000
_cell.length_c   1.000
_cell.angle_alpha   90.00
_cell.angle_beta   90.00
_cell.angle_gamma   90.00
#
_symmetry.space_group_name_H-M   'P 1'
#
loop_
_entity.id
_entity.type
_entity.pdbx_description
1 polymer ?
#
loop_
_entity_poly.entity_id
_entity_poly.type
_entity_poly.pdbx_seq_one_letter_code
_entity_poly.pdbx_strand_id
1 'polypeptide(L)'
;LEPWAIDDIWRRSVVALTDGEKMGKIVTVLPDEMGVESPRELKRGDRLYVYKRTGAPCRRCAEPIETANADGRNVWWCPVCQPETMDLVER
;
A
#
# COMPACT_ATOMS: atom_id res chain seq x y z
N LEU A 1 1.30 18.53 -2.47
CA LEU A 1 0.34 17.66 -3.20
C LEU A 1 -0.69 18.57 -3.86
N GLU A 2 -1.02 18.30 -5.11
CA GLU A 2 -2.12 18.99 -5.80
C GLU A 2 -3.47 18.67 -5.11
N PRO A 3 -4.48 19.56 -5.18
CA PRO A 3 -5.77 19.35 -4.51
C PRO A 3 -6.44 18.01 -4.87
N TRP A 4 -6.42 17.62 -6.14
CA TRP A 4 -7.00 16.35 -6.60
C TRP A 4 -6.34 15.13 -5.94
N ALA A 5 -5.04 15.21 -5.65
CA ALA A 5 -4.31 14.10 -5.04
C ALA A 5 -4.70 13.94 -3.57
N ILE A 6 -4.98 15.05 -2.88
CA ILE A 6 -5.49 15.04 -1.50
C ILE A 6 -6.87 14.37 -1.47
N ASP A 7 -7.78 14.79 -2.36
CA ASP A 7 -9.12 14.22 -2.47
C ASP A 7 -9.08 12.72 -2.81
N ASP A 8 -8.18 12.32 -3.72
CA ASP A 8 -8.04 10.92 -4.11
C ASP A 8 -7.50 10.06 -2.94
N ILE A 9 -6.46 10.54 -2.24
CA ILE A 9 -5.92 9.85 -1.06
C ILE A 9 -7.00 9.73 0.02
N TRP A 10 -7.74 10.80 0.30
CA TRP A 10 -8.82 10.80 1.28
C TRP A 10 -9.90 9.76 0.91
N ARG A 11 -10.42 9.84 -0.31
CA ARG A 11 -11.47 8.94 -0.80
C ARG A 11 -11.04 7.48 -0.74
N ARG A 12 -9.81 7.17 -1.18
CA ARG A 12 -9.27 5.80 -1.13
C ARG A 12 -9.09 5.32 0.31
N SER A 13 -8.65 6.19 1.21
CA SER A 13 -8.46 5.87 2.63
C SER A 13 -9.80 5.53 3.30
N VAL A 14 -10.85 6.33 3.05
CA VAL A 14 -12.20 6.07 3.59
C VAL A 14 -12.74 4.71 3.14
N VAL A 15 -12.60 4.37 1.86
CA VAL A 15 -13.03 3.07 1.32
C VAL A 15 -12.26 1.93 1.98
N ALA A 16 -10.92 1.99 1.96
CA ALA A 16 -10.08 0.93 2.52
C ALA A 16 -10.31 0.70 4.02
N LEU A 17 -10.52 1.77 4.80
CA LEU A 17 -10.82 1.67 6.24
C LEU A 17 -12.20 1.07 6.49
N THR A 18 -13.20 1.49 5.72
CA THR A 18 -14.57 0.95 5.79
C THR A 18 -14.61 -0.53 5.46
N ASP A 19 -13.91 -0.94 4.40
CA ASP A 19 -13.83 -2.34 4.01
C ASP A 19 -13.06 -3.17 5.04
N GLY A 20 -11.95 -2.62 5.55
CA GLY A 20 -11.17 -3.26 6.62
C GLY A 20 -11.97 -3.49 7.90
N GLU A 21 -12.80 -2.52 8.29
CA GLU A 21 -13.71 -2.60 9.44
C GLU A 21 -14.75 -3.71 9.24
N LYS A 22 -15.47 -3.72 8.12
CA LYS A 22 -16.45 -4.77 7.78
C LYS A 22 -15.85 -6.18 7.73
N MET A 23 -14.60 -6.30 7.29
CA MET A 23 -13.91 -7.60 7.16
C MET A 23 -13.17 -8.05 8.42
N GLY A 24 -12.92 -7.15 9.37
CA GLY A 24 -12.01 -7.37 10.49
C GLY A 24 -10.57 -7.68 10.05
N LYS A 25 -10.17 -7.23 8.85
CA LYS A 25 -8.89 -7.57 8.21
C LYS A 25 -8.42 -6.40 7.35
N ILE A 26 -7.15 -6.03 7.47
CA ILE A 26 -6.53 -5.06 6.55
C ILE A 26 -6.21 -5.76 5.23
N VAL A 27 -6.85 -5.31 4.16
CA VAL A 27 -6.55 -5.68 2.78
C VAL A 27 -6.34 -4.39 2.01
N THR A 28 -5.18 -4.25 1.38
CA THR A 28 -4.87 -3.08 0.54
C THR A 28 -4.74 -3.44 -0.92
N VAL A 29 -4.49 -4.70 -1.26
CA VAL A 29 -4.50 -5.18 -2.65
C VAL A 29 -5.91 -5.19 -3.22
N LEU A 30 -6.02 -4.88 -4.51
CA LEU A 30 -7.25 -5.09 -5.25
C LEU A 30 -7.38 -6.59 -5.62
N PRO A 31 -8.56 -7.22 -5.41
CA PRO A 31 -8.76 -8.65 -5.69
C PRO A 31 -8.42 -9.07 -7.13
N ASP A 32 -8.81 -8.26 -8.11
CA ASP A 32 -8.57 -8.47 -9.53
C ASP A 32 -7.07 -8.47 -9.88
N GLU A 33 -6.28 -7.58 -9.26
CA GLU A 33 -4.81 -7.61 -9.38
C GLU A 33 -4.16 -8.85 -8.77
N MET A 34 -4.91 -9.59 -7.94
CA MET A 34 -4.47 -10.83 -7.31
C MET A 34 -5.09 -12.08 -7.95
N GLY A 35 -5.92 -11.94 -8.98
CA GLY A 35 -6.61 -13.05 -9.64
C GLY A 35 -7.65 -13.74 -8.76
N VAL A 36 -8.25 -13.03 -7.80
CA VAL A 36 -9.32 -13.54 -6.94
C VAL A 36 -10.57 -12.67 -7.04
N GLU A 37 -11.75 -13.26 -6.84
CA GLU A 37 -13.01 -12.52 -6.95
C GLU A 37 -13.31 -11.72 -5.67
N SER A 38 -12.86 -12.22 -4.51
CA SER A 38 -13.11 -11.58 -3.22
C SER A 38 -11.83 -11.33 -2.42
N PRO A 39 -11.70 -10.16 -1.74
CA PRO A 39 -10.63 -9.92 -0.78
C PRO A 39 -10.59 -10.96 0.36
N ARG A 40 -11.72 -11.65 0.62
CA ARG A 40 -11.84 -12.65 1.68
C ARG A 40 -11.04 -13.93 1.40
N GLU A 41 -10.76 -14.22 0.13
CA GLU A 41 -10.01 -15.40 -0.30
C GLU A 41 -8.50 -15.25 -0.09
N LEU A 42 -8.02 -14.01 0.01
CA LEU A 42 -6.59 -13.73 0.16
C LEU A 42 -6.06 -14.29 1.48
N LYS A 43 -4.93 -14.99 1.41
CA LYS A 43 -4.17 -15.41 2.60
C LYS A 43 -3.52 -14.21 3.27
N ARG A 44 -3.14 -14.33 4.54
CA ARG A 44 -2.58 -13.21 5.32
C ARG A 44 -1.39 -12.51 4.63
N GLY A 45 -0.50 -13.26 3.99
CA GLY A 45 0.67 -12.72 3.27
C GLY A 45 0.35 -12.03 1.94
N ASP A 46 -0.85 -12.25 1.40
CA ASP A 46 -1.23 -11.80 0.06
C ASP A 46 -2.08 -10.54 0.03
N ARG A 47 -2.55 -10.10 1.20
CA ARG A 47 -3.51 -8.99 1.35
C ARG A 47 -2.91 -7.60 1.19
N LEU A 48 -1.58 -7.47 1.19
CA LEU A 48 -0.91 -6.19 1.35
C LEU A 48 0.00 -5.89 0.16
N TYR A 49 -0.04 -4.65 -0.33
CA TYR A 49 0.88 -4.17 -1.38
C TYR A 49 2.32 -4.05 -0.87
N VAL A 50 2.57 -3.34 0.23
CA VAL A 50 3.93 -2.95 0.65
C VAL A 50 4.28 -3.28 2.11
N TYR A 51 3.31 -3.22 3.02
CA TYR A 51 3.58 -3.35 4.47
C TYR A 51 4.27 -4.66 4.84
N LYS A 52 5.43 -4.56 5.51
CA LYS A 52 6.28 -5.70 5.91
C LYS A 52 6.66 -6.63 4.74
N ARG A 53 6.82 -6.06 3.55
CA ARG A 53 7.24 -6.79 2.35
C ARG A 53 8.62 -6.35 1.83
N THR A 54 9.47 -5.74 2.66
CA THR A 54 10.83 -5.32 2.28
C THR A 54 11.57 -6.41 1.50
N GLY A 55 12.13 -6.05 0.33
CA GLY A 55 12.85 -6.95 -0.56
C GLY A 55 11.98 -7.89 -1.40
N ALA A 56 10.69 -8.05 -1.08
CA ALA A 56 9.78 -8.81 -1.92
C ALA A 56 9.39 -7.99 -3.17
N PRO A 57 9.07 -8.65 -4.30
CA PRO A 57 8.66 -7.95 -5.51
C PRO A 57 7.35 -7.18 -5.30
N CYS A 58 7.30 -5.96 -5.81
CA CYS A 58 6.06 -5.19 -5.94
C CYS A 58 5.03 -5.99 -6.73
N ARG A 59 3.78 -6.02 -6.26
CA ARG A 59 2.71 -6.79 -6.92
C ARG A 59 2.28 -6.22 -8.27
N ARG A 60 2.68 -4.98 -8.59
CA ARG A 60 2.34 -4.28 -9.84
C ARG A 60 3.50 -4.23 -10.83
N CYS A 61 4.71 -3.87 -10.37
CA CYS A 61 5.86 -3.65 -11.25
C CYS A 61 7.07 -4.54 -10.95
N ALA A 62 6.97 -5.49 -10.01
CA ALA A 62 8.04 -6.38 -9.57
C ALA A 62 9.27 -5.74 -8.88
N GLU A 63 9.42 -4.41 -8.91
CA GLU A 63 10.49 -3.70 -8.19
C GLU A 63 10.49 -4.08 -6.69
N PRO A 64 11.64 -4.38 -6.08
CA PRO A 64 11.72 -4.69 -4.66
C PRO A 64 11.10 -3.58 -3.79
N ILE A 65 10.31 -3.97 -2.80
CA ILE A 65 9.75 -3.03 -1.83
C ILE A 65 10.86 -2.51 -0.92
N GLU A 66 10.90 -1.20 -0.73
CA GLU A 66 11.84 -0.52 0.16
C GLU A 66 11.23 -0.27 1.55
N THR A 67 12.10 0.04 2.51
CA THR A 67 11.70 0.45 3.85
C THR A 67 12.66 1.47 4.44
N ALA A 68 12.13 2.39 5.24
CA ALA A 68 12.88 3.39 5.97
C ALA A 68 12.22 3.63 7.32
N ASN A 69 12.95 4.31 8.21
CA ASN A 69 12.37 4.86 9.42
C ASN A 69 11.99 6.32 9.18
N ALA A 70 10.74 6.66 9.43
CA ALA A 70 10.24 8.04 9.43
C ALA A 70 9.67 8.33 10.81
N ASP A 71 10.31 9.24 11.56
CA ASP A 71 9.92 9.64 12.92
C ASP A 71 9.64 8.45 13.86
N GLY A 72 10.54 7.47 13.88
CA GLY A 72 10.43 6.30 14.76
C GLY A 72 9.45 5.24 14.27
N ARG A 73 8.87 5.39 13.07
CA ARG A 73 7.99 4.39 12.45
C ARG A 73 8.60 3.84 11.19
N ASN A 74 8.51 2.53 11.02
CA ASN A 74 8.86 1.93 9.74
C ASN A 74 7.79 2.28 8.70
N VAL A 75 8.25 2.74 7.55
CA VAL A 75 7.46 2.96 6.34
C VAL A 75 7.92 1.97 5.26
N TRP A 76 7.00 1.62 4.37
CA TRP A 76 7.26 0.72 3.23
C TRP A 76 6.62 1.30 1.98
N TRP A 77 7.33 1.26 0.86
CA TRP A 77 6.82 1.73 -0.42
C TRP A 77 7.48 0.97 -1.57
N CYS A 78 6.87 1.05 -2.75
CA CYS A 78 7.53 0.64 -3.99
C CYS A 78 8.13 1.90 -4.64
N PRO A 79 9.45 1.97 -4.91
CA PRO A 79 10.10 3.18 -5.41
C PRO A 79 9.66 3.53 -6.84
N VAL A 80 9.11 2.58 -7.59
CA VAL A 80 8.56 2.82 -8.95
C VAL A 80 7.10 3.24 -8.92
N CYS A 81 6.25 2.56 -8.14
CA CYS A 81 4.82 2.90 -8.08
C CYS A 81 4.53 4.12 -7.18
N GLN A 82 5.42 4.39 -6.23
CA GLN A 82 5.34 5.50 -5.29
C GLN A 82 6.70 6.21 -5.30
N PRO A 83 7.02 6.93 -6.38
CA PRO A 83 8.32 7.57 -6.50
C PRO A 83 8.51 8.57 -5.37
N GLU A 84 9.74 8.62 -4.84
CA GLU A 84 10.14 9.69 -3.96
C GLU A 84 10.05 11.00 -4.73
N THR A 85 9.13 11.88 -4.36
CA THR A 85 9.35 13.30 -4.57
C THR A 85 10.62 13.62 -3.78
N MET A 86 11.69 14.01 -4.47
CA MET A 86 13.08 14.15 -3.99
C MET A 86 13.33 15.09 -2.78
N ASP A 87 12.34 15.36 -1.91
CA ASP A 87 12.42 16.34 -0.82
C ASP A 87 11.99 15.80 0.58
N LEU A 88 11.72 14.51 0.75
CA LEU A 88 11.12 13.98 2.00
C LEU A 88 11.97 12.98 2.80
N VAL A 89 13.15 12.58 2.33
CA VAL A 89 13.97 11.55 3.00
C VAL A 89 15.19 12.13 3.74
N GLU A 90 15.55 13.40 3.51
CA GLU A 90 16.65 14.08 4.22
C GLU A 90 16.17 15.09 5.28
N ARG A 91 15.32 14.67 6.22
CA ARG A 91 15.13 15.36 7.50
C ARG A 91 15.12 14.40 8.67
#